data_AF-A0A383AR60-F1
#
_entry.id   AF-A0A383AR60-F1
#
_cell.length_a   1.000
_cell.length_b   1.000
_cell.length_c   1.000
_cell.angle_alpha   90.00
_cell.angle_beta   90.00
_cell.angle_gamma   90.00
#
_symmetry.space_group_name_H-M   'P 1'
#
loop_
_entity.id
_entity.type
_entity.pdbx_description
1 polymer ?
#
loop_
_entity_poly.entity_id
_entity_poly.type
_entity_poly.pdbx_seq_one_letter_code
_entity_poly.pdbx_strand_id
1 'polypeptide(L)'
;MKKHLLTKDLVIGLGEIGDPILKITSRGFPTIGYDIDPKLMDKKKYIKFENIPTVLVHVCIPFSKTFESNIIKIEKKYTPRAIVIHSTISVKTTEVLQKKLKIPIIYSPVRGVHKRMLKDLRRNT
;
A
#
# COMPACT_ATOMS: atom_id res chain seq x y z
N MET A 1 29.62 -0.05 10.07
CA MET A 1 29.17 -0.28 8.69
C MET A 1 27.73 -0.78 8.70
N LYS A 2 26.72 0.09 8.46
CA LYS A 2 25.32 -0.34 8.39
C LYS A 2 25.14 -1.08 7.06
N LYS A 3 25.03 -2.41 7.11
CA LYS A 3 24.49 -3.23 6.02
C LYS A 3 23.17 -2.55 5.62
N HIS A 4 23.10 -1.96 4.43
CA HIS A 4 21.83 -1.42 3.93
C HIS A 4 20.94 -2.64 3.72
N LEU A 5 20.15 -2.99 4.74
CA LEU A 5 19.16 -4.05 4.62
C LEU A 5 18.26 -3.66 3.46
N LEU A 6 18.20 -4.51 2.44
CA LEU A 6 17.27 -4.33 1.35
C LEU A 6 15.88 -4.26 1.98
N THR A 7 15.17 -3.17 1.76
CA THR A 7 13.79 -3.00 2.22
C THR A 7 12.86 -2.90 1.03
N LYS A 8 11.57 -3.20 1.25
CA LYS A 8 10.56 -3.11 0.21
C LYS A 8 9.35 -2.30 0.65
N ASP A 9 8.64 -1.79 -0.34
CA ASP A 9 7.27 -1.28 -0.17
C ASP A 9 6.28 -2.30 -0.71
N LEU A 10 5.08 -2.32 -0.12
CA LEU A 10 4.00 -3.21 -0.51
C LEU A 10 2.76 -2.41 -0.90
N VAL A 11 2.21 -2.69 -2.07
CA VAL A 11 0.94 -2.13 -2.54
C VAL A 11 -0.11 -3.23 -2.46
N ILE A 12 -1.24 -2.94 -1.79
CA ILE A 12 -2.34 -3.88 -1.57
C ILE A 12 -3.57 -3.41 -2.32
N GLY A 13 -4.08 -4.28 -3.19
CA GLY A 13 -5.09 -3.97 -4.19
C GLY A 13 -4.42 -3.40 -5.43
N LEU A 14 -4.48 -4.13 -6.55
CA LEU A 14 -3.88 -3.82 -7.85
C LEU A 14 -4.95 -3.49 -8.89
N GLY A 15 -6.03 -2.85 -8.45
CA GLY A 15 -7.05 -2.28 -9.32
C GLY A 15 -6.62 -0.94 -9.92
N GLU A 16 -7.61 -0.10 -10.25
CA GLU A 16 -7.41 1.18 -10.95
C GLU A 16 -6.46 2.16 -10.25
N ILE A 17 -6.42 2.13 -8.92
CA ILE A 17 -5.60 3.02 -8.09
C ILE A 17 -4.26 2.37 -7.75
N GLY A 18 -4.27 1.08 -7.45
CA GLY A 18 -3.09 0.36 -6.98
C GLY A 18 -2.02 0.15 -8.03
N ASP A 19 -2.41 -0.18 -9.26
CA ASP A 19 -1.46 -0.41 -10.35
C ASP A 19 -0.63 0.86 -10.69
N PRO A 20 -1.24 2.06 -10.84
CA PRO A 20 -0.48 3.29 -10.98
C PRO A 20 0.47 3.59 -9.82
N ILE A 21 0.03 3.39 -8.57
CA ILE A 21 0.87 3.59 -7.38
C ILE A 21 2.06 2.62 -7.42
N LEU A 22 1.83 1.34 -7.68
CA LEU A 22 2.89 0.34 -7.82
C LEU A 22 3.91 0.76 -8.90
N LYS A 23 3.46 1.22 -10.06
CA LYS A 23 4.32 1.69 -11.17
C LYS A 23 5.13 2.94 -10.82
N ILE A 24 4.62 3.82 -9.97
CA ILE A 24 5.32 5.03 -9.54
C ILE A 24 6.36 4.68 -8.47
N THR A 25 5.96 3.95 -7.43
CA THR A 25 6.84 3.62 -6.30
C THR A 25 7.98 2.69 -6.73
N SER A 26 7.69 1.74 -7.64
CA SER A 26 8.68 0.79 -8.16
C SER A 26 9.83 1.40 -8.96
N ARG A 27 9.76 2.69 -9.31
CA ARG A 27 10.86 3.42 -9.98
C ARG A 27 11.95 3.84 -9.02
N GLY A 28 11.60 4.11 -7.76
CA GLY A 28 12.53 4.57 -6.73
C GLY A 28 12.90 3.50 -5.73
N PHE A 29 11.94 2.64 -5.36
CA PHE A 29 12.10 1.66 -4.30
C PHE A 29 11.70 0.26 -4.78
N PRO A 30 12.25 -0.83 -4.19
CA PRO A 30 11.74 -2.17 -4.43
C PRO A 30 10.29 -2.29 -3.97
N THR A 31 9.32 -2.22 -4.88
CA THR A 31 7.90 -2.32 -4.56
C THR A 31 7.29 -3.62 -5.06
N ILE A 32 6.52 -4.30 -4.21
CA ILE A 32 5.72 -5.48 -4.55
C ILE A 32 4.23 -5.16 -4.55
N GLY A 33 3.49 -5.80 -5.45
CA GLY A 33 2.04 -5.74 -5.49
C GLY A 33 1.42 -7.01 -4.90
N TYR A 34 0.33 -6.85 -4.16
CA TYR A 34 -0.49 -7.94 -3.65
C TYR A 34 -1.96 -7.67 -3.94
N ASP A 35 -2.64 -8.67 -4.52
CA ASP A 35 -4.07 -8.65 -4.75
C ASP A 35 -4.69 -9.99 -4.33
N ILE A 36 -5.99 -10.00 -4.09
CA ILE A 36 -6.74 -11.24 -3.88
C ILE A 36 -6.84 -12.00 -5.21
N ASP A 37 -6.94 -11.30 -6.34
CA ASP A 37 -6.90 -11.91 -7.67
C ASP A 37 -5.44 -12.24 -8.06
N PRO A 38 -5.08 -13.54 -8.11
CA PRO A 38 -3.73 -13.96 -8.48
C PRO A 38 -3.35 -13.62 -9.92
N LYS A 39 -4.31 -13.26 -10.80
CA LYS A 39 -4.04 -12.84 -12.18
C LYS A 39 -3.41 -11.45 -12.25
N LEU A 40 -3.69 -10.59 -11.28
CA LEU A 40 -3.14 -9.23 -11.21
C LEU A 40 -1.75 -9.20 -10.58
N MET A 41 -1.32 -10.29 -9.95
CA MET A 41 -0.07 -10.36 -9.20
C MET A 41 1.10 -10.91 -10.03
N ASP A 42 2.27 -10.29 -9.87
CA ASP A 42 3.54 -10.91 -10.23
C ASP A 42 3.99 -11.86 -9.10
N LYS A 43 3.61 -13.13 -9.22
CA LYS A 43 3.93 -14.17 -8.24
C LYS A 43 5.43 -14.38 -8.05
N LYS A 44 6.22 -14.30 -9.12
CA LYS A 44 7.67 -14.51 -9.05
C LYS A 44 8.32 -13.40 -8.22
N LYS A 45 7.91 -12.16 -8.46
CA LYS A 45 8.38 -11.01 -7.68
C LYS A 45 7.89 -11.08 -6.24
N TYR A 46 6.63 -11.46 -6.00
CA TYR A 46 6.11 -11.59 -4.64
C TYR A 46 6.93 -12.60 -3.80
N ILE A 47 7.19 -13.80 -4.32
CA ILE A 47 7.97 -14.84 -3.62
C ILE A 47 9.42 -14.38 -3.37
N LYS A 48 10.05 -13.77 -4.37
CA LYS A 48 11.43 -13.27 -4.26
C LYS A 48 11.60 -12.27 -3.12
N PHE A 49 10.57 -11.49 -2.83
CA PHE A 49 10.59 -10.41 -1.85
C PHE A 49 9.78 -10.73 -0.60
N GLU A 50 9.37 -11.99 -0.38
CA GLU A 50 8.54 -12.38 0.77
C GLU A 50 9.26 -12.15 2.10
N ASN A 51 10.52 -12.55 2.20
CA ASN A 51 11.34 -12.47 3.42
C ASN A 51 12.01 -11.11 3.64
N ILE A 52 11.73 -10.12 2.80
CA ILE A 52 12.33 -8.79 2.89
C ILE A 52 11.49 -7.90 3.82
N PRO A 53 12.10 -7.11 4.71
CA PRO A 53 11.36 -6.21 5.59
C PRO A 53 10.55 -5.17 4.79
N THR A 54 9.28 -4.99 5.17
CA THR A 54 8.37 -4.03 4.53
C THR A 54 8.44 -2.68 5.25
N VAL A 55 8.71 -1.59 4.54
CA VAL A 55 8.72 -0.23 5.12
C VAL A 55 7.32 0.34 5.12
N LEU A 56 6.77 0.56 3.92
CA LEU A 56 5.46 1.14 3.73
C LEU A 56 4.50 0.13 3.14
N VAL A 57 3.28 0.13 3.65
CA VAL A 57 2.16 -0.57 3.03
C VAL A 57 1.19 0.46 2.49
N HIS A 58 1.04 0.50 1.17
CA HIS A 58 0.05 1.30 0.47
C HIS A 58 -1.22 0.49 0.30
N VAL A 59 -2.30 0.95 0.92
CA VAL A 59 -3.61 0.30 0.86
C VAL A 59 -4.49 1.01 -0.16
N CYS A 60 -4.85 0.26 -1.20
CA CYS A 60 -5.68 0.71 -2.32
C CYS A 60 -6.95 -0.17 -2.47
N ILE A 61 -7.38 -0.83 -1.39
CA ILE A 61 -8.61 -1.65 -1.37
C ILE A 61 -9.84 -0.77 -1.09
N PRO A 62 -11.01 -1.03 -1.69
CA PRO A 62 -12.21 -0.25 -1.42
C PRO A 62 -12.66 -0.36 0.05
N PHE A 63 -13.26 0.70 0.58
CA PHE A 63 -13.80 0.70 1.93
C PHE A 63 -15.01 -0.24 2.06
N SER A 64 -15.02 -1.02 3.13
CA SER A 64 -16.06 -2.00 3.44
C SER A 64 -16.19 -2.13 4.96
N LYS A 65 -17.25 -2.81 5.43
CA LYS A 65 -17.44 -3.09 6.87
C LYS A 65 -16.27 -3.88 7.49
N THR A 66 -15.53 -4.64 6.68
CA THR A 66 -14.39 -5.46 7.12
C THR A 66 -13.03 -4.77 6.91
N PHE A 67 -13.03 -3.52 6.42
CA PHE A 67 -11.81 -2.78 6.10
C PHE A 67 -10.86 -2.70 7.28
N GLU A 68 -11.35 -2.33 8.47
CA GLU A 68 -10.48 -2.22 9.65
C GLU A 68 -9.81 -3.55 10.01
N SER A 69 -10.58 -4.63 10.02
CA SER A 69 -10.08 -5.98 10.29
C SER A 69 -9.04 -6.41 9.25
N ASN A 70 -9.20 -6.00 7.98
CA ASN A 70 -8.23 -6.27 6.93
C ASN A 70 -6.92 -5.52 7.17
N ILE A 71 -6.97 -4.24 7.55
CA ILE A 71 -5.76 -3.46 7.90
C ILE A 71 -5.00 -4.10 9.06
N ILE A 72 -5.70 -4.55 10.10
CA ILE A 72 -5.08 -5.21 11.26
C ILE A 72 -4.42 -6.54 10.85
N LYS A 73 -5.06 -7.32 9.97
CA LYS A 73 -4.47 -8.55 9.43
C LYS A 73 -3.22 -8.27 8.60
N ILE A 74 -3.25 -7.20 7.80
CA ILE A 74 -2.11 -6.75 6.99
C ILE A 74 -0.94 -6.34 7.86
N GLU A 75 -1.21 -5.56 8.91
CA GLU A 75 -0.19 -5.13 9.87
C GLU A 75 0.48 -6.33 10.56
N LYS A 76 -0.32 -7.29 11.04
CA LYS A 76 0.20 -8.53 11.65
C LYS A 76 1.00 -9.40 10.68
N LYS A 77 0.60 -9.46 9.41
CA LYS A 77 1.24 -10.31 8.40
C LYS A 77 2.59 -9.76 7.92
N TYR A 78 2.67 -8.46 7.70
CA TYR A 78 3.84 -7.83 7.05
C TYR A 78 4.66 -6.96 8.00
N THR A 79 4.18 -6.70 9.22
CA THR A 79 4.79 -5.86 10.26
C THR A 79 5.47 -4.61 9.71
N PRO A 80 4.74 -3.75 8.96
CA PRO A 80 5.33 -2.62 8.28
C PRO A 80 5.69 -1.50 9.25
N ARG A 81 6.59 -0.61 8.83
CA ARG A 81 6.94 0.59 9.63
C ARG A 81 5.82 1.63 9.63
N ALA A 82 5.07 1.75 8.54
CA ALA A 82 3.89 2.61 8.44
C ALA A 82 2.88 2.08 7.41
N ILE A 83 1.61 2.49 7.55
CA ILE A 83 0.54 2.17 6.60
C ILE A 83 0.04 3.47 5.98
N VAL A 84 -0.02 3.52 4.65
CA VAL A 84 -0.55 4.63 3.86
C VAL A 84 -1.86 4.19 3.21
N ILE A 85 -2.95 4.85 3.53
CA ILE A 85 -4.28 4.56 2.99
C ILE A 85 -4.57 5.55 1.86
N HIS A 86 -4.70 5.03 0.64
CA HIS A 86 -5.03 5.80 -0.57
C HIS A 86 -6.52 5.72 -0.94
N SER A 87 -7.21 4.71 -0.42
CA SER A 87 -8.63 4.49 -0.64
C SER A 87 -9.50 5.54 0.01
N THR A 88 -10.66 5.81 -0.58
CA THR A 88 -11.72 6.57 0.08
C THR A 88 -12.22 5.80 1.30
N ILE A 89 -12.14 6.39 2.48
CA ILE A 89 -12.61 5.81 3.75
C ILE A 89 -13.65 6.69 4.41
N SER A 90 -14.44 6.12 5.32
CA SER A 90 -15.35 6.90 6.16
C SER A 90 -14.57 7.81 7.12
N VAL A 91 -15.22 8.90 7.53
CA VAL A 91 -14.70 9.79 8.57
C VAL A 91 -14.50 8.98 9.86
N LYS A 92 -13.44 9.28 10.61
CA LYS A 92 -13.00 8.61 11.85
C LYS A 92 -12.37 7.23 11.69
N THR A 93 -12.38 6.60 10.51
CA THR A 93 -11.76 5.28 10.31
C THR A 93 -10.26 5.27 10.63
N THR A 94 -9.51 6.32 10.25
CA THR A 94 -8.08 6.45 10.59
C THR A 94 -7.84 6.60 12.09
N GLU A 95 -8.69 7.35 12.80
CA GLU A 95 -8.58 7.54 14.25
C GLU A 95 -8.81 6.21 15.00
N VAL A 96 -9.84 5.45 14.59
CA VAL A 96 -10.13 4.14 15.17
C VAL A 96 -8.97 3.17 14.93
N LEU A 97 -8.39 3.19 13.74
CA LEU A 97 -7.24 2.34 13.41
C LEU A 97 -5.98 2.75 14.18
N GLN A 98 -5.71 4.05 14.33
CA GLN A 98 -4.53 4.55 15.05
C GLN A 98 -4.60 4.23 16.56
N LYS A 99 -5.80 4.13 17.14
CA LYS A 99 -5.99 3.64 18.52
C LYS A 99 -5.66 2.15 18.67
N LYS A 100 -5.85 1.35 17.62
CA LYS A 100 -5.62 -0.10 17.63
C LYS A 100 -4.19 -0.48 17.24
N LEU A 101 -3.52 0.32 16.40
CA LEU A 101 -2.19 0.05 15.86
C LEU A 101 -1.16 1.00 16.44
N LYS A 102 0.01 0.46 16.83
CA LYS A 102 1.13 1.26 17.36
C LYS A 102 1.92 1.96 16.26
N ILE A 103 1.79 1.50 15.02
CA ILE A 103 2.47 2.09 13.86
C ILE A 103 1.68 3.30 13.33
N PRO A 104 2.37 4.28 12.73
CA PRO A 104 1.70 5.44 12.14
C PRO A 104 0.84 5.06 10.93
N ILE A 105 -0.36 5.63 10.89
CA ILE A 105 -1.30 5.50 9.78
C ILE A 105 -1.41 6.85 9.08
N ILE A 106 -1.07 6.86 7.79
CA ILE A 106 -1.08 8.04 6.94
C ILE A 106 -2.29 7.94 6.02
N TYR A 107 -3.10 9.00 5.96
CA TYR A 107 -4.20 9.09 5.01
C TYR A 107 -3.79 9.98 3.85
N SER A 108 -3.74 9.41 2.65
CA SER A 108 -3.33 10.08 1.41
C SER A 108 -4.33 9.75 0.30
N PRO A 109 -5.59 10.20 0.39
CA PRO A 109 -6.62 9.81 -0.55
C PRO A 109 -6.24 10.23 -1.98
N VAL A 110 -6.32 9.30 -2.92
CA VAL A 110 -6.16 9.64 -4.32
C VAL A 110 -7.45 10.30 -4.80
N ARG A 111 -7.32 11.54 -5.29
CA ARG A 111 -8.39 12.28 -5.96
C ARG A 111 -7.97 12.55 -7.41
N GLY A 112 -8.82 12.25 -8.37
CA GLY A 112 -8.55 12.54 -9.78
C GLY A 112 -9.20 11.54 -10.74
N VAL A 113 -9.07 11.81 -12.04
CA VAL A 113 -9.56 10.91 -13.09
C VAL A 113 -8.57 9.75 -13.25
N HIS A 114 -9.00 8.53 -12.93
CA HIS A 114 -8.12 7.35 -12.87
C HIS A 114 -7.35 7.11 -14.18
N LYS A 115 -7.95 7.41 -15.34
CA LYS A 115 -7.29 7.33 -16.66
C LYS A 115 -6.06 8.23 -16.82
N ARG A 116 -5.96 9.34 -16.09
CA ARG A 116 -4.85 10.32 -16.16
C ARG A 116 -3.99 10.35 -14.90
N MET A 117 -4.34 9.56 -13.90
CA MET A 117 -3.71 9.54 -12.58
C MET A 117 -2.17 9.43 -12.64
N LEU A 118 -1.63 8.58 -13.51
CA LEU A 118 -0.17 8.41 -13.64
C LEU A 118 0.55 9.64 -14.22
N LYS A 119 -0.17 10.48 -14.99
CA LYS A 119 0.32 11.77 -15.48
C LYS A 119 0.14 12.86 -14.43
N ASP A 120 -0.99 12.85 -13.73
CA ASP A 120 -1.34 13.87 -12.74
C ASP A 120 -0.48 13.75 -11.48
N LEU A 121 -0.24 12.53 -10.99
CA LEU A 121 0.68 12.27 -9.86
C LEU A 121 2.15 12.61 -10.15
N ARG A 122 2.53 12.80 -11.42
CA ARG A 122 3.88 13.24 -11.81
C ARG A 122 4.00 14.75 -11.96
N ARG A 123 2.89 15.46 -12.11
CA ARG A 123 2.87 16.91 -12.27
C ARG A 123 2.78 17.55 -10.88
N ASN A 124 3.95 17.84 -10.32
CA ASN A 124 4.06 18.87 -9.28
C ASN A 124 4.08 20.21 -10.02
N THR A 125 2.92 20.87 -10.10
CA THR A 125 2.81 22.25 -10.61
C THR A 125 2.42 23.14 -9.46
#